data_AF-A0A653BSS8-F1
#
_entry.id   AF-A0A653BSS8-F1
#
_cell.length_a   1.000
_cell.length_b   1.000
_cell.length_c   1.000
_cell.angle_alpha   90.00
_cell.angle_beta   90.00
_cell.angle_gamma   90.00
#
_symmetry.space_group_name_H-M   'P 1'
#
loop_
_entity.id
_entity.type
_entity.pdbx_description
1 polymer ?
#
loop_
_entity_poly.entity_id
_entity_poly.type
_entity_poly.pdbx_seq_one_letter_code
_entity_poly.pdbx_strand_id
1 'polypeptide(L)'
;MILLVVSSCLSFLGMHSSLVGSQMLKLVNRTTSRERELLTKKRDLKLEQSSISMADHFVKYSKIQRKINAIDEELAATQDRNNNWMLELGLTYVLKMVAVRVPERNLNNYVIMERAAVL
;
A
#
# COMPACT_ATOMS: atom_id res chain seq x y z
N MET A 1 -10.64 -15.19 -33.96
CA MET A 1 -11.30 -15.33 -32.63
C MET A 1 -10.40 -14.87 -31.50
N ILE A 2 -9.24 -15.50 -31.25
CA ILE A 2 -8.33 -15.13 -30.14
C ILE A 2 -7.86 -13.66 -30.19
N LEU A 3 -7.46 -13.15 -31.36
CA LEU A 3 -7.02 -11.75 -31.49
C LEU A 3 -8.10 -10.71 -31.15
N LEU A 4 -9.37 -11.01 -31.45
CA LEU A 4 -10.51 -10.15 -31.10
C LEU A 4 -10.76 -10.13 -29.60
N VAL A 5 -10.68 -11.30 -28.96
CA VAL A 5 -10.82 -11.40 -27.49
C VAL A 5 -9.71 -10.63 -26.79
N VAL A 6 -8.47 -10.71 -27.30
CA VAL A 6 -7.32 -9.99 -26.73
C VAL A 6 -7.49 -8.47 -26.90
N SER A 7 -7.92 -7.98 -28.07
CA SER A 7 -8.09 -6.53 -28.28
C SER A 7 -9.24 -5.96 -27.45
N SER A 8 -10.36 -6.69 -27.34
CA SER A 8 -11.48 -6.29 -26.47
C SER A 8 -11.08 -6.25 -25.00
N CYS A 9 -10.27 -7.21 -24.54
CA CYS A 9 -9.77 -7.26 -23.17
C CYS A 9 -8.80 -6.10 -22.88
N LEU A 10 -7.93 -5.76 -23.84
CA LEU A 10 -6.97 -4.64 -23.71
C LEU A 10 -7.68 -3.29 -23.58
N SER A 11 -8.73 -3.06 -24.38
CA SER A 11 -9.54 -1.84 -24.31
C SER A 11 -10.32 -1.73 -23.00
N PHE A 12 -10.81 -2.87 -22.48
CA PHE A 12 -11.52 -2.91 -21.20
C PHE A 12 -10.59 -2.56 -20.02
N LEU A 13 -9.38 -3.14 -20.00
CA LEU A 13 -8.35 -2.81 -19.01
C LEU A 13 -7.92 -1.34 -19.12
N GLY A 14 -7.74 -0.84 -20.35
CA GLY A 14 -7.42 0.57 -20.60
C GLY A 14 -8.49 1.52 -20.07
N MET A 15 -9.77 1.22 -20.29
CA MET A 15 -10.90 2.05 -19.86
C MET A 15 -10.99 2.14 -18.32
N HIS A 16 -10.80 1.02 -17.63
CA HIS A 16 -10.87 0.96 -16.17
C HIS A 16 -9.58 1.41 -15.46
N SER A 17 -8.45 1.51 -16.16
CA SER A 17 -7.18 1.97 -15.60
C SER A 17 -7.25 3.40 -15.04
N SER A 18 -8.02 4.29 -15.69
CA SER A 18 -8.20 5.68 -15.27
C SER A 18 -8.92 5.79 -13.91
N LEU A 19 -9.90 4.93 -13.68
CA LEU A 19 -10.69 4.91 -12.46
C LEU A 19 -9.84 4.45 -11.27
N VAL A 20 -9.10 3.35 -11.45
CA VAL A 20 -8.17 2.83 -10.43
C VAL A 20 -7.02 3.80 -10.18
N GLY A 21 -6.44 4.38 -11.24
CA GLY A 21 -5.36 5.35 -11.16
C GLY A 21 -5.76 6.60 -10.37
N SER A 22 -6.97 7.12 -10.59
CA SER A 22 -7.46 8.30 -9.86
C SER A 22 -7.62 8.06 -8.35
N GLN A 23 -8.07 6.86 -7.95
CA GLN A 23 -8.24 6.50 -6.54
C GLN A 23 -6.88 6.28 -5.87
N MET A 24 -5.95 5.60 -6.55
CA MET A 24 -4.59 5.40 -6.09
C MET A 24 -3.85 6.73 -5.91
N LEU A 25 -3.95 7.64 -6.88
CA LEU A 25 -3.37 8.98 -6.79
C LEU A 25 -3.93 9.77 -5.61
N LYS A 26 -5.24 9.70 -5.34
CA LYS A 26 -5.86 10.36 -4.17
C LYS A 26 -5.33 9.79 -2.85
N LEU A 27 -5.15 8.47 -2.75
CA LEU A 27 -4.59 7.81 -1.57
C LEU A 27 -3.14 8.22 -1.34
N VAL A 28 -2.30 8.14 -2.37
CA VAL A 28 -0.89 8.54 -2.30
C VAL A 28 -0.78 10.02 -1.92
N ASN A 29 -1.53 10.91 -2.60
CA ASN A 29 -1.47 12.35 -2.34
C ASN A 29 -1.93 12.70 -0.91
N ARG A 30 -2.93 11.99 -0.37
CA ARG A 30 -3.37 12.17 1.03
C ARG A 30 -2.30 11.76 2.03
N THR A 31 -1.59 10.65 1.79
CA THR A 31 -0.46 10.22 2.62
C THR A 31 0.67 11.25 2.57
N THR A 32 1.04 11.72 1.38
CA THR A 32 2.05 12.78 1.20
C THR A 32 1.67 14.08 1.90
N SER A 33 0.40 14.47 1.85
CA SER A 33 -0.08 15.68 2.53
C SER A 33 0.05 15.58 4.05
N ARG A 34 -0.27 14.42 4.63
CA ARG A 34 -0.16 14.18 6.08
C ARG A 34 1.30 14.18 6.52
N GLU A 35 2.17 13.53 5.77
CA GLU A 35 3.62 13.51 6.02
C GLU A 35 4.20 14.93 6.00
N ARG A 36 3.81 15.74 5.01
CA ARG A 36 4.25 17.14 4.89
C ARG A 36 3.79 18.01 6.07
N GLU A 37 2.58 17.78 6.57
CA GLU A 37 2.05 18.45 7.76
C GLU A 37 2.87 18.11 9.00
N LEU A 38 3.16 16.81 9.22
CA LEU A 38 3.98 16.33 10.33
C LEU A 38 5.41 16.89 10.27
N LEU A 39 6.03 16.92 9.10
CA LEU A 39 7.36 17.52 8.89
C LEU A 39 7.38 19.02 9.19
N THR A 40 6.32 19.74 8.81
CA THR A 40 6.18 21.16 9.17
C THR A 40 6.06 21.35 10.67
N LYS A 41 5.19 20.58 11.33
CA LYS A 41 5.00 20.63 12.78
C LYS A 41 6.29 20.29 13.55
N LYS A 42 7.06 19.30 13.07
CA LYS A 42 8.38 18.97 13.62
C LYS A 42 9.36 20.14 13.51
N ARG A 43 9.39 20.82 12.36
CA ARG A 43 10.25 22.01 12.15
C ARG A 43 9.89 23.11 13.15
N ASP A 44 8.60 23.41 13.30
CA ASP A 44 8.13 24.47 14.18
C ASP A 44 8.45 24.15 15.65
N LEU A 45 8.27 22.90 16.08
CA LEU A 45 8.65 22.46 17.42
C LEU A 45 10.17 22.50 17.65
N LYS A 46 11.00 22.19 16.64
CA LYS A 46 12.45 22.35 16.74
C LYS A 46 12.87 23.81 16.87
N LEU A 47 12.22 24.71 16.14
CA LEU A 47 12.43 26.15 16.27
C LEU A 47 12.04 26.62 17.68
N GLU A 48 10.87 26.23 18.18
CA GLU A 48 10.44 26.52 19.55
C GLU A 48 11.45 25.98 20.57
N GLN A 49 11.92 24.74 20.40
CA GLN A 49 12.90 24.12 21.29
C GLN A 49 14.24 24.87 21.29
N SER A 50 14.70 25.37 20.13
CA SER A 50 15.96 26.10 20.01
C SER A 50 15.97 27.42 20.78
N SER A 51 14.79 28.00 21.03
CA SER A 51 14.63 29.22 21.83
C SER A 51 14.64 28.98 23.34
N ILE A 52 14.72 27.72 23.79
CA ILE A 52 14.61 27.33 25.20
C ILE A 52 15.98 26.83 25.70
N SER A 53 16.50 27.48 26.74
CA SER A 53 17.69 27.00 27.46
C SER A 53 17.40 25.62 28.07
N MET A 54 18.18 24.61 27.66
CA MET A 54 18.05 23.26 28.19
C MET A 54 18.41 23.19 29.68
N ALA A 55 19.35 24.02 30.12
CA ALA A 55 19.81 24.07 31.52
C ALA A 55 18.75 24.72 32.43
N ASP A 56 18.20 25.86 32.02
CA ASP A 56 17.29 26.65 32.88
C ASP A 56 15.83 26.15 32.80
N HIS A 57 15.44 25.57 31.66
CA HIS A 57 14.08 25.19 31.35
C HIS A 57 13.96 23.74 30.86
N PHE A 58 14.71 22.83 31.48
CA PHE A 58 14.75 21.39 31.14
C PHE A 58 13.36 20.74 31.04
N VAL A 59 12.43 21.08 31.95
CA VAL A 59 11.07 20.52 31.94
C VAL A 59 10.32 20.92 30.67
N LYS A 60 10.46 22.18 30.21
CA LYS A 60 9.83 22.66 28.98
C LYS A 60 10.52 22.07 27.75
N TYR A 61 11.85 22.04 27.76
CA TYR A 61 12.66 21.44 26.69
C TYR A 61 12.32 19.96 26.48
N SER A 62 12.27 19.16 27.56
CA SER A 62 11.97 17.73 27.50
C SER A 62 10.54 17.43 27.05
N LYS A 63 9.55 18.28 27.42
CA LYS A 63 8.18 18.16 26.89
C LYS A 63 8.14 18.35 25.38
N ILE A 64 8.86 19.33 24.85
CA ILE A 64 8.94 19.54 23.39
C ILE A 64 9.69 18.39 22.73
N GLN A 65 10.77 17.91 23.32
CA GLN A 65 11.49 16.73 22.82
C GLN A 65 10.59 15.51 22.69
N ARG A 66 9.74 15.23 23.69
CA ARG A 66 8.76 14.12 23.61
C ARG A 66 7.76 14.29 22.48
N LYS A 67 7.30 15.52 22.23
CA LYS A 67 6.41 15.81 21.09
C LYS A 67 7.11 15.59 19.74
N ILE A 68 8.39 15.98 19.64
CA ILE A 68 9.20 15.71 18.44
C ILE A 68 9.37 14.21 18.24
N ASN A 69 9.69 13.46 19.30
CA ASN A 69 9.84 12.01 19.23
C ASN A 69 8.55 11.31 18.80
N ALA A 70 7.38 11.76 19.30
CA ALA A 70 6.09 11.20 18.89
C ALA A 70 5.81 11.44 17.39
N ILE A 71 6.20 12.62 16.85
CA ILE A 71 6.09 12.89 15.41
C ILE A 71 7.06 12.01 14.61
N ASP A 72 8.26 11.79 15.12
CA ASP A 72 9.25 10.91 14.47
C ASP A 72 8.78 9.45 14.42
N GLU A 73 8.13 8.98 15.48
CA GLU A 73 7.50 7.66 15.52
C GLU A 73 6.31 7.57 14.55
N GLU A 74 5.46 8.60 14.45
CA GLU A 74 4.34 8.65 13.49
C GLU A 74 4.84 8.66 12.02
N LEU A 75 5.94 9.38 11.74
CA LEU A 75 6.57 9.40 10.41
C LEU A 75 7.16 8.03 10.06
N ALA A 76 7.89 7.39 10.99
CA ALA A 76 8.43 6.05 10.80
C ALA A 76 7.33 5.01 10.57
N ALA A 77 6.26 5.04 11.37
CA ALA A 77 5.11 4.16 11.20
C ALA A 77 4.39 4.38 9.86
N THR A 78 4.35 5.61 9.37
CA THR A 78 3.76 5.92 8.05
C THR A 78 4.62 5.36 6.91
N GLN A 79 5.94 5.41 7.03
CA GLN A 79 6.88 4.83 6.08
C GLN A 79 6.79 3.29 6.05
N ASP A 80 6.76 2.64 7.21
CA ASP A 80 6.62 1.18 7.31
C ASP A 80 5.27 0.70 6.79
N ARG A 81 4.19 1.41 7.15
CA ARG A 81 2.86 1.13 6.59
C ARG A 81 2.88 1.27 5.06
N ASN A 82 3.55 2.29 4.53
CA ASN A 82 3.62 2.55 3.09
C ASN A 82 4.24 1.39 2.29
N ASN A 83 5.27 0.76 2.83
CA ASN A 83 5.92 -0.37 2.19
C ASN A 83 5.06 -1.65 2.27
N ASN A 84 4.36 -1.85 3.38
CA ASN A 84 3.58 -3.07 3.59
C ASN A 84 2.32 -3.13 2.71
N TRP A 85 1.54 -2.05 2.57
CA TRP A 85 0.35 -2.07 1.71
C TRP A 85 0.70 -2.27 0.23
N MET A 86 1.84 -1.73 -0.21
CA MET A 86 2.31 -1.86 -1.59
C MET A 86 2.79 -3.28 -1.89
N LEU A 87 3.45 -3.93 -0.93
CA LEU A 87 3.81 -5.35 -1.01
C LEU A 87 2.57 -6.25 -0.98
N GLU A 88 1.58 -5.94 -0.14
CA GLU A 88 0.33 -6.71 -0.04
C GLU A 88 -0.50 -6.65 -1.33
N LEU A 89 -0.62 -5.46 -1.93
CA LEU A 89 -1.26 -5.30 -3.25
C LEU A 89 -0.47 -5.99 -4.37
N GLY A 90 0.86 -5.90 -4.34
CA GLY A 90 1.72 -6.60 -5.29
C GLY A 90 1.56 -8.12 -5.20
N LEU A 91 1.60 -8.67 -4.00
CA LEU A 91 1.44 -10.11 -3.74
C LEU A 91 0.04 -10.61 -4.11
N THR A 92 -1.02 -9.91 -3.71
CA THR A 92 -2.40 -10.32 -4.05
C THR A 92 -2.67 -10.25 -5.55
N TYR A 93 -2.11 -9.27 -6.26
CA TYR A 93 -2.22 -9.20 -7.72
C TYR A 93 -1.46 -10.32 -8.42
N VAL A 94 -0.22 -10.62 -7.97
CA VAL A 94 0.57 -11.75 -8.47
C VAL A 94 -0.13 -13.09 -8.21
N LEU A 95 -0.67 -13.31 -7.00
CA LEU A 95 -1.40 -14.54 -6.67
C LEU A 95 -2.65 -14.73 -7.54
N LYS A 96 -3.41 -13.65 -7.79
CA LYS A 96 -4.57 -13.70 -8.70
C LYS A 96 -4.15 -14.02 -10.14
N MET A 97 -3.06 -13.47 -10.64
CA MET A 97 -2.54 -13.77 -11.98
C MET A 97 -2.06 -15.22 -12.09
N VAL A 98 -1.43 -15.76 -11.04
CA VAL A 98 -1.01 -17.18 -10.99
C VAL A 98 -2.21 -18.11 -10.88
N ALA A 99 -3.21 -17.79 -10.04
CA ALA A 99 -4.43 -18.58 -9.90
C ALA A 99 -5.27 -18.60 -11.20
N VAL A 100 -5.35 -17.48 -11.93
CA VAL A 100 -5.98 -17.39 -13.26
C VAL A 100 -5.19 -18.20 -14.32
N ARG A 101 -3.91 -18.51 -14.07
CA ARG A 101 -3.08 -19.34 -14.95
C ARG A 101 -3.18 -20.84 -14.63
N VAL A 102 -3.82 -21.25 -13.53
CA VAL A 102 -4.06 -22.67 -13.25
C VAL A 102 -5.12 -23.18 -14.23
N PRO A 103 -4.76 -24.02 -15.22
CA PRO A 103 -5.72 -24.55 -16.15
C PRO A 103 -6.56 -25.60 -15.42
N GLU A 104 -7.89 -25.52 -15.52
CA GLU A 104 -8.86 -26.56 -15.10
C GLU A 104 -8.73 -27.87 -15.91
N ARG A 105 -7.51 -28.30 -16.28
CA ARG A 105 -7.29 -29.49 -17.10
C ARG A 105 -7.11 -30.79 -16.32
N ASN A 106 -7.49 -30.85 -15.05
CA ASN A 106 -7.27 -32.09 -14.28
C ASN A 106 -8.35 -32.52 -13.28
N LEU A 107 -9.57 -31.96 -13.31
CA LEU A 107 -10.68 -32.53 -12.51
C LEU A 107 -11.54 -33.56 -13.27
N ASN A 108 -11.60 -33.50 -14.61
CA ASN A 108 -12.45 -34.44 -15.37
C ASN A 108 -11.83 -35.83 -15.56
N ASN A 109 -10.51 -36.01 -15.42
CA ASN A 109 -9.89 -37.33 -15.60
C ASN A 109 -10.02 -38.25 -14.37
N TYR A 110 -10.23 -37.70 -13.17
CA TYR A 110 -10.46 -38.52 -11.98
C TYR A 110 -11.89 -39.10 -11.94
N VAL A 111 -12.89 -38.32 -12.37
CA VAL A 111 -14.29 -38.77 -12.37
C VAL A 111 -14.56 -39.83 -13.47
N ILE A 112 -13.84 -39.77 -14.58
CA ILE A 112 -13.99 -40.75 -15.67
C ILE A 112 -13.30 -42.09 -15.33
N MET A 113 -12.16 -42.07 -14.62
CA MET A 113 -11.51 -43.29 -14.14
C MET A 113 -12.37 -44.06 -13.12
N GLU A 114 -13.08 -43.35 -12.23
CA GLU A 114 -13.94 -43.99 -11.22
C GLU A 114 -15.19 -44.63 -11.84
N ARG A 115 -15.71 -44.09 -12.95
CA ARG A 115 -16.84 -44.69 -13.68
C ARG A 115 -16.44 -45.83 -14.62
N ALA A 116 -15.19 -45.86 -15.09
CA ALA A 116 -14.67 -46.94 -15.92
C ALA A 116 -14.26 -48.18 -15.10
N ALA A 117 -14.01 -48.05 -13.80
CA ALA A 117 -13.68 -49.17 -12.91
C ALA A 117 -14.91 -49.91 -12.35
N VAL A 118 -16.13 -49.44 -12.64
CA VAL A 118 -17.40 -49.98 -12.11
C VAL A 118 -18.25 -50.65 -13.21
N LEU A 119 -17.72 -50.80 -14.43
CA LEU A 119 -18.29 -51.59 -15.54
C LEU A 119 -17.33 -52.72 -15.91
#